data_AF-A0A953H3E1-F1
#
_entry.id   AF-A0A953H3E1-F1
#
_cell.length_a   1.000
_cell.length_b   1.000
_cell.length_c   1.000
_cell.angle_alpha   90.00
_cell.angle_beta   90.00
_cell.angle_gamma   90.00
#
_symmetry.space_group_name_H-M   'P 1'
#
loop_
_entity.id
_entity.type
_entity.pdbx_description
1 polymer ?
#
loop_
_entity_poly.entity_id
_entity_poly.type
_entity_poly.pdbx_seq_one_letter_code
_entity_poly.pdbx_strand_id
1 'polypeptide(L)'
;MKLVIRSISTWDAPNLRVWFPEDDLCFADTVTLSIGPHPGNKTDSFYLRVATPAGLAKMQPVDGIVAVGPVLILARYDFDILWNWVSHVVKKSEAATWLECVENLKRFLFGNTTTTTKIST
;
A
#
# COMPACT_ATOMS: atom_id res chain seq x y z
N MET A 1 -1.32 15.00 13.18
CA MET A 1 -1.52 15.59 11.84
C MET A 1 -2.41 14.67 11.07
N LYS A 2 -3.51 15.22 10.52
CA LYS A 2 -4.44 14.45 9.71
C LYS A 2 -3.83 14.13 8.36
N LEU A 3 -4.00 12.90 7.90
CA LEU A 3 -3.56 12.46 6.58
C LEU A 3 -4.74 12.26 5.63
N VAL A 4 -4.48 12.42 4.34
CA VAL A 4 -5.47 12.20 3.29
C VAL A 4 -4.85 11.48 2.11
N ILE A 5 -5.56 10.49 1.59
CA ILE A 5 -5.22 9.82 0.33
C ILE A 5 -5.82 10.65 -0.80
N ARG A 6 -4.96 11.21 -1.66
CA ARG A 6 -5.37 12.04 -2.81
C ARG A 6 -5.71 11.20 -4.03
N SER A 7 -4.90 10.19 -4.30
CA SER A 7 -5.14 9.25 -5.38
C SER A 7 -4.64 7.85 -5.05
N ILE A 8 -5.21 6.89 -5.76
CA ILE A 8 -4.83 5.49 -5.79
C ILE A 8 -4.91 5.04 -7.25
N SER A 9 -3.79 4.60 -7.79
CA SER A 9 -3.62 4.30 -9.21
C SER A 9 -2.69 3.11 -9.41
N THR A 10 -2.70 2.52 -10.61
CA THR A 10 -1.57 1.73 -11.12
C THR A 10 -0.94 2.47 -12.28
N TRP A 11 0.04 1.87 -12.95
CA TRP A 11 0.64 2.45 -14.16
C TRP A 11 -0.40 2.61 -15.28
N ASP A 12 -1.22 1.57 -15.51
CA ASP A 12 -2.21 1.54 -16.59
C ASP A 12 -3.58 2.10 -16.19
N ALA A 13 -3.84 2.29 -14.89
CA ALA A 13 -5.12 2.77 -14.37
C ALA A 13 -4.94 4.00 -13.47
N PRO A 14 -5.12 5.23 -13.97
CA PRO A 14 -4.86 6.47 -13.21
C PRO A 14 -5.84 6.71 -12.05
N ASN A 15 -6.97 6.00 -12.01
CA ASN A 15 -7.94 6.09 -10.93
C ASN A 15 -8.61 4.74 -10.67
N LEU A 16 -8.17 4.03 -9.62
CA LEU A 16 -8.73 2.72 -9.26
C LEU A 16 -10.18 2.79 -8.75
N ARG A 17 -10.72 3.98 -8.42
CA ARG A 17 -12.14 4.10 -8.01
C ARG A 17 -13.14 3.82 -9.13
N VAL A 18 -12.69 3.97 -10.38
CA VAL A 18 -13.55 3.84 -11.57
C VAL A 18 -12.98 2.83 -12.56
N TRP A 19 -12.01 2.03 -12.11
CA TRP A 19 -11.34 1.03 -12.91
C TRP A 19 -11.53 -0.35 -12.28
N PHE A 20 -11.62 -1.36 -13.13
CA PHE A 20 -11.74 -2.76 -12.75
C PHE A 20 -10.78 -3.60 -13.60
N PRO A 21 -10.11 -4.61 -13.02
CA PRO A 21 -9.34 -5.56 -13.79
C PRO A 21 -10.24 -6.41 -14.67
N GLU A 22 -9.68 -6.96 -15.75
CA GLU A 22 -10.40 -7.92 -16.61
C GLU A 22 -10.75 -9.22 -15.85
N ASP A 23 -9.89 -9.64 -14.93
CA ASP A 23 -10.07 -10.81 -14.07
C ASP A 23 -9.78 -10.42 -12.61
N ASP A 24 -10.82 -10.38 -11.78
CA ASP A 24 -10.71 -10.02 -10.37
C ASP A 24 -10.09 -11.14 -9.51
N LEU A 25 -10.05 -12.39 -9.98
CA LEU A 25 -9.36 -13.48 -9.32
C LEU A 25 -7.88 -13.55 -9.68
N CYS A 26 -7.45 -12.84 -10.73
CA CYS A 26 -6.10 -12.87 -11.27
C CYS A 26 -5.49 -11.47 -11.44
N PHE A 27 -5.52 -10.67 -10.37
CA PHE A 27 -4.88 -9.37 -10.32
C PHE A 27 -3.50 -9.41 -9.66
N ALA A 28 -2.50 -8.73 -10.23
CA ALA A 28 -1.22 -8.43 -9.57
C ALA A 28 -0.59 -7.18 -10.17
N ASP A 29 -0.45 -6.10 -9.40
CA ASP A 29 0.11 -4.83 -9.87
C ASP A 29 0.76 -4.03 -8.73
N THR A 30 1.54 -3.02 -9.10
CA THR A 30 2.06 -2.00 -8.18
C THR A 30 1.07 -0.85 -8.09
N VAL A 31 0.43 -0.74 -6.93
CA VAL A 31 -0.48 0.35 -6.61
C VAL A 31 0.32 1.53 -6.06
N THR A 32 0.14 2.69 -6.69
CA THR A 32 0.66 3.98 -6.24
C THR A 32 -0.38 4.70 -5.40
N LEU A 33 0.01 5.09 -4.20
CA LEU A 33 -0.78 5.88 -3.25
C LEU A 33 -0.16 7.27 -3.14
N SER A 34 -0.93 8.31 -3.48
CA SER A 34 -0.55 9.69 -3.22
C SER A 34 -1.14 10.12 -1.88
N ILE A 35 -0.30 10.36 -0.87
CA ILE A 35 -0.72 10.67 0.50
C ILE A 35 -0.08 11.98 0.94
N GLY A 36 -0.85 12.81 1.64
CA GLY A 36 -0.34 14.09 2.16
C GLY A 36 -1.10 14.59 3.39
N PRO A 37 -0.62 15.67 4.01
CA PRO A 37 -1.26 16.28 5.16
C PRO A 37 -2.55 17.03 4.80
N HIS A 38 -3.43 17.16 5.80
CA HIS A 38 -4.59 18.05 5.75
C HIS A 38 -4.55 19.08 6.90
N PRO A 39 -4.77 20.39 6.61
CA PRO A 39 -4.99 20.99 5.29
C PRO A 39 -3.71 21.06 4.43
N GLY A 40 -3.85 21.29 3.12
CA GLY A 40 -2.72 21.40 2.16
C GLY A 40 -2.89 20.52 0.91
N ASN A 41 -2.02 20.69 -0.08
CA ASN A 41 -2.04 19.96 -1.36
C ASN A 41 -0.73 19.19 -1.67
N LYS A 42 0.29 19.28 -0.81
CA LYS A 42 1.53 18.52 -0.97
C LYS A 42 1.27 17.04 -0.70
N THR A 43 1.91 16.16 -1.46
CA THR A 43 1.79 14.71 -1.32
C THR A 43 3.11 14.04 -1.66
N ASP A 44 3.38 12.91 -1.01
CA ASP A 44 4.40 11.96 -1.43
C ASP A 44 3.74 10.69 -1.99
N SER A 45 4.48 9.98 -2.84
CA SER A 45 4.04 8.72 -3.45
C SER A 45 4.58 7.52 -2.67
N PHE A 46 3.69 6.59 -2.38
CA PHE A 46 3.98 5.31 -1.72
C PHE A 46 3.58 4.17 -2.65
N TYR A 47 4.44 3.17 -2.82
CA TYR A 47 4.25 2.09 -3.79
C TYR A 47 4.04 0.76 -3.08
N LEU A 48 2.87 0.14 -3.26
CA LEU A 48 2.50 -1.13 -2.65
C LEU A 48 2.21 -2.16 -3.73
N ARG A 49 2.84 -3.34 -3.68
CA ARG A 49 2.42 -4.45 -4.53
C ARG A 49 1.13 -5.05 -3.97
N VAL A 50 0.10 -5.12 -4.81
CA VAL A 50 -1.19 -5.73 -4.47
C VAL A 50 -1.43 -6.87 -5.43
N ALA A 51 -1.75 -8.04 -4.92
CA ALA A 51 -1.97 -9.22 -5.74
C ALA A 51 -3.07 -10.11 -5.17
N THR A 52 -3.66 -10.92 -6.03
CA THR A 52 -4.41 -12.12 -5.68
C THR A 52 -3.47 -13.32 -5.65
N PRO A 53 -3.82 -14.43 -5.00
CA PRO A 53 -3.01 -15.65 -5.06
C PRO A 53 -2.73 -16.10 -6.51
N ALA A 54 -3.74 -16.08 -7.39
CA ALA A 54 -3.58 -16.49 -8.78
C ALA A 54 -2.74 -15.47 -9.57
N GLY A 55 -2.96 -14.17 -9.35
CA GLY A 55 -2.16 -13.12 -9.99
C GLY A 55 -0.69 -13.17 -9.57
N LEU A 56 -0.41 -13.39 -8.28
CA LEU A 56 0.95 -13.55 -7.76
C LEU A 56 1.64 -14.77 -8.39
N ALA A 57 0.93 -15.90 -8.51
CA ALA A 57 1.47 -17.12 -9.12
C ALA A 57 1.80 -16.97 -10.62
N LYS A 58 1.18 -16.01 -11.32
CA LYS A 58 1.46 -15.70 -12.73
C LYS A 58 2.60 -14.71 -12.93
N MET A 59 3.10 -14.07 -11.88
CA MET A 59 4.24 -13.19 -12.01
C MET A 59 5.48 -13.97 -12.43
N GLN A 60 6.21 -13.45 -13.42
CA GLN A 60 7.43 -14.09 -13.88
C GLN A 60 8.54 -13.92 -12.82
N PRO A 61 9.15 -15.02 -12.35
CA PRO A 61 10.28 -14.92 -11.45
C PRO A 61 11.49 -14.33 -12.18
N VAL A 62 12.25 -13.49 -11.49
CA VAL A 62 13.57 -13.02 -11.92
C VAL A 62 14.59 -13.65 -10.98
N ASP A 63 15.54 -14.40 -11.52
CA ASP A 63 16.52 -15.17 -10.73
C ASP A 63 15.87 -16.12 -9.71
N GLY A 64 14.71 -16.69 -10.05
CA GLY A 64 13.93 -17.56 -9.16
C GLY A 64 13.11 -16.82 -8.09
N ILE A 65 13.13 -15.49 -8.07
CA ILE A 65 12.41 -14.64 -7.11
C ILE A 65 11.15 -14.07 -7.77
N VAL A 66 9.97 -14.39 -7.23
CA VAL A 66 8.67 -13.94 -7.76
C VAL A 66 8.34 -12.50 -7.36
N ALA A 67 8.64 -12.11 -6.12
CA ALA A 67 8.40 -10.75 -5.63
C ALA A 67 9.42 -10.38 -4.55
N VAL A 68 9.87 -9.13 -4.59
CA VAL A 68 10.73 -8.54 -3.55
C VAL A 68 9.92 -7.51 -2.79
N GLY A 69 10.05 -7.55 -1.47
CA GLY A 69 9.39 -6.62 -0.56
C GLY A 69 7.95 -6.99 -0.22
N PRO A 70 7.24 -6.07 0.45
CA PRO A 70 5.87 -6.26 0.94
C PRO A 70 4.87 -6.48 -0.19
N VAL A 71 4.02 -7.49 -0.03
CA VAL A 71 2.91 -7.78 -0.94
C VAL A 71 1.62 -7.88 -0.13
N LEU A 72 0.63 -7.06 -0.49
CA LEU A 72 -0.72 -7.18 0.03
C LEU A 72 -1.49 -8.21 -0.81
N ILE A 73 -1.89 -9.31 -0.18
CA ILE A 73 -2.67 -10.37 -0.84
C ILE A 73 -4.16 -10.18 -0.58
N LEU A 74 -4.93 -9.97 -1.65
CA LEU A 74 -6.39 -9.95 -1.64
C LEU A 74 -6.93 -11.29 -2.11
N ALA A 75 -8.01 -11.81 -1.53
CA ALA A 75 -8.61 -13.07 -2.01
C ALA A 75 -9.12 -12.95 -3.47
N ARG A 76 -9.66 -11.78 -3.80
CA ARG A 76 -10.04 -11.29 -5.13
C ARG A 76 -9.81 -9.78 -5.14
N TYR A 77 -9.60 -9.19 -6.30
CA TYR A 77 -9.57 -7.74 -6.43
C TYR A 77 -10.95 -7.16 -6.10
N ASP A 78 -10.97 -6.28 -5.11
CA ASP A 78 -12.15 -5.56 -4.69
C ASP A 78 -11.66 -4.18 -4.20
N PHE A 79 -12.02 -3.13 -4.94
CA PHE A 79 -11.51 -1.80 -4.68
C PHE A 79 -11.95 -1.30 -3.30
N ASP A 80 -13.17 -1.60 -2.85
CA ASP A 80 -13.67 -1.13 -1.57
C ASP A 80 -12.92 -1.78 -0.41
N ILE A 81 -12.60 -3.08 -0.53
CA ILE A 81 -11.77 -3.78 0.45
C ILE A 81 -10.37 -3.15 0.52
N LEU A 82 -9.72 -2.94 -0.63
CA LEU A 82 -8.40 -2.31 -0.71
C LEU A 82 -8.43 -0.90 -0.11
N TRP A 83 -9.41 -0.09 -0.53
CA TRP A 83 -9.56 1.29 -0.08
C TRP A 83 -9.78 1.40 1.42
N ASN A 84 -10.64 0.56 1.98
CA ASN A 84 -10.91 0.53 3.41
C ASN A 84 -9.66 0.15 4.21
N TRP A 85 -8.91 -0.85 3.73
CA TRP A 85 -7.66 -1.24 4.36
C TRP A 85 -6.61 -0.12 4.31
N VAL A 86 -6.38 0.49 3.14
CA VAL A 86 -5.42 1.60 2.98
C VAL A 86 -5.85 2.79 3.84
N SER A 87 -7.13 3.15 3.85
CA SER A 87 -7.67 4.25 4.66
C SER A 87 -7.44 4.03 6.14
N HIS A 88 -7.60 2.80 6.63
CA HIS A 88 -7.31 2.43 8.00
C HIS A 88 -5.83 2.56 8.33
N VAL A 89 -4.94 2.09 7.45
CA VAL A 89 -3.48 2.24 7.60
C VAL A 89 -3.09 3.71 7.66
N VAL A 90 -3.58 4.53 6.73
CA VAL A 90 -3.28 5.97 6.68
C VAL A 90 -3.76 6.67 7.95
N LYS A 91 -4.97 6.35 8.43
CA LYS A 91 -5.48 6.91 9.69
C LYS A 91 -4.63 6.50 10.89
N LYS A 92 -4.13 5.27 10.95
CA LYS A 92 -3.23 4.80 12.01
C LYS A 92 -1.85 5.43 11.96
N SER A 93 -1.46 6.00 10.83
CA SER A 93 -0.16 6.63 10.66
C SER A 93 -0.11 8.10 11.08
N GLU A 94 -1.25 8.71 11.42
CA GLU A 94 -1.31 10.09 11.87
C GLU A 94 -0.46 10.33 13.13
N ALA A 95 0.45 11.30 13.07
CA ALA A 95 1.40 11.65 14.13
C ALA A 95 1.61 13.17 14.22
N ALA A 96 2.45 13.68 15.13
CA ALA A 96 2.58 15.13 15.34
C ALA A 96 3.21 15.83 14.12
N THR A 97 4.17 15.17 13.46
CA THR A 97 4.91 15.71 12.32
C THR A 97 4.73 14.89 11.04
N TRP A 98 5.02 15.50 9.88
CA TRP A 98 5.03 14.78 8.59
C TRP A 98 6.04 13.62 8.60
N LEU A 99 7.23 13.85 9.15
CA LEU A 99 8.29 12.84 9.21
C LEU A 99 7.82 11.60 10.00
N GLU A 100 7.21 11.80 11.17
CA GLU A 100 6.64 10.69 11.95
C GLU A 100 5.51 9.98 11.19
N CYS A 101 4.67 10.72 10.46
CA CYS A 101 3.63 10.13 9.63
C CYS A 101 4.22 9.21 8.55
N VAL A 102 5.27 9.67 7.86
CA VAL A 102 5.98 8.90 6.84
C VAL A 102 6.60 7.63 7.43
N GLU A 103 7.22 7.73 8.61
CA GLU A 103 7.80 6.56 9.28
C GLU A 103 6.72 5.55 9.70
N ASN A 104 5.57 6.01 10.17
CA ASN A 104 4.43 5.13 10.44
C ASN A 104 3.89 4.48 9.16
N LEU A 105 3.73 5.24 8.08
CA LEU A 105 3.30 4.72 6.77
C LEU A 105 4.26 3.65 6.27
N LYS A 106 5.58 3.90 6.32
CA LYS A 106 6.59 2.89 5.95
C LYS A 106 6.50 1.65 6.84
N ARG A 107 6.28 1.81 8.14
CA ARG A 107 6.16 0.68 9.06
C ARG A 107 4.96 -0.21 8.72
N PHE A 108 3.79 0.38 8.45
CA PHE A 108 2.58 -0.39 8.17
C PHE A 108 2.49 -0.90 6.74
N LEU A 109 2.93 -0.12 5.75
CA LEU A 109 2.89 -0.53 4.34
C LEU A 109 4.07 -1.41 3.97
N PHE A 110 5.25 -1.19 4.58
CA PHE A 110 6.50 -1.82 4.17
C PHE A 110 7.20 -2.68 5.19
N GLY A 111 6.64 -2.84 6.39
CA GLY A 111 7.09 -3.87 7.33
C GLY A 111 8.53 -3.68 7.81
N ASN A 112 8.84 -2.54 8.45
CA ASN A 112 10.02 -2.43 9.31
C ASN A 112 9.58 -2.46 10.77
N THR A 113 9.35 -3.65 11.32
CA THR A 113 9.29 -3.82 12.78
C THR A 113 10.71 -3.98 13.31
N THR A 114 11.38 -2.86 13.58
CA THR A 114 12.45 -2.89 14.59
C THR A 114 11.76 -2.99 15.94
N THR A 115 11.39 -4.20 16.33
CA THR A 115 10.97 -4.48 17.70
C THR A 115 12.24 -4.47 18.54
N THR A 116 12.66 -3.30 19.00
CA THR A 116 13.67 -3.21 20.06
C THR A 116 13.00 -3.68 21.35
N THR A 117 12.93 -5.00 21.54
CA THR A 117 12.68 -5.57 22.86
C THR A 117 13.86 -5.15 23.72
N LYS A 118 13.66 -4.15 24.60
CA LYS A 118 14.57 -3.92 25.71
C LYS A 118 14.56 -5.21 26.53
N ILE A 119 15.61 -6.00 26.42
CA ILE A 119 15.89 -7.05 27.39
C ILE A 119 16.31 -6.31 28.66
N SER A 120 15.38 -6.22 29.60
CA SER A 120 15.70 -5.80 30.96
C SER A 120 16.46 -6.96 31.61
N THR A 121 17.78 -6.79 31.80
CA THR A 121 18.57 -7.53 32.78
C THR A 121 18.83 -6.63 33.98
#